data_AF-A0A7S1TDT6-F1
#
_entry.id   AF-A0A7S1TDT6-F1
#
_cell.length_a   1.000
_cell.length_b   1.000
_cell.length_c   1.000
_cell.angle_alpha   90.00
_cell.angle_beta   90.00
_cell.angle_gamma   90.00
#
_symmetry.space_group_name_H-M   'P 1'
#
loop_
_entity.id
_entity.type
_entity.pdbx_description
1 polymer ?
#
loop_
_entity_poly.entity_id
_entity_poly.type
_entity_poly.pdbx_seq_one_letter_code
_entity_poly.pdbx_strand_id
1 'polypeptide(L)'
;RECSVTTWTNILEEKDDIVSCSDMVRYMRGMELVSLFRRRRSRSDLLVVDVRDSDFVGGHIAGAVHVPKDVLVREVEDYVRRWRGQGSGVSTVKTVVVHCMFSQVRGPKAARVLEEAWQKAEDAGEPSREKVGAVEVCVLEGGFAGLVENFRSEADLFEDLDESQWGRIA
;
A
#
# COMPACT_ATOMS: atom_id res chain seq x y z
N ARG A 1 -7.36 50.61 50.02
CA ARG A 1 -7.88 51.50 48.96
C ARG A 1 -7.22 51.05 47.68
N GLU A 2 -8.05 50.81 46.67
CA GLU A 2 -7.76 50.09 45.44
C GLU A 2 -6.54 50.59 44.65
N CYS A 3 -5.94 49.68 43.88
CA CYS A 3 -5.93 49.80 42.42
C CYS A 3 -5.64 48.44 41.78
N SER A 4 -6.71 47.80 41.27
CA SER A 4 -6.63 46.89 40.11
C SER A 4 -6.21 47.69 38.87
N VAL A 5 -5.56 47.11 37.86
CA VAL A 5 -6.18 46.53 36.63
C VAL A 5 -5.11 45.84 35.75
N THR A 6 -5.43 44.62 35.30
CA THR A 6 -5.19 43.96 33.98
C THR A 6 -3.83 43.89 33.27
N THR A 7 -3.34 42.64 33.17
CA THR A 7 -2.97 41.84 31.97
C THR A 7 -2.39 42.49 30.71
N TRP A 8 -1.26 41.94 30.25
CA TRP A 8 -0.96 41.59 28.84
C TRP A 8 -0.01 40.36 28.85
N THR A 9 -0.51 39.14 28.69
CA THR A 9 -0.38 38.31 27.47
C THR A 9 0.95 38.45 26.74
N ASN A 10 1.79 37.41 26.83
CA ASN A 10 2.39 36.83 25.63
C ASN A 10 2.68 35.35 25.87
N ILE A 11 1.65 34.58 25.55
CA ILE A 11 1.71 33.18 25.14
C ILE A 11 2.56 33.15 23.87
N LEU A 12 3.81 32.71 23.99
CA LEU A 12 4.52 32.11 22.89
C LEU A 12 4.45 30.60 23.13
N GLU A 13 3.29 30.03 22.81
CA GLU A 13 3.22 28.62 22.42
C GLU A 13 4.06 28.50 21.15
N GLU A 14 5.34 28.17 21.31
CA GLU A 14 6.06 27.42 20.31
C GLU A 14 5.26 26.14 20.09
N LYS A 15 4.40 26.19 19.08
CA LYS A 15 3.80 25.00 18.49
C LYS A 15 4.97 24.26 17.86
N ASP A 16 5.58 23.38 18.64
CA ASP A 16 6.27 22.23 18.09
C ASP A 16 5.32 21.64 17.05
N ASP A 17 5.72 21.74 15.78
CA ASP A 17 5.07 21.06 14.68
C ASP A 17 5.08 19.58 15.03
N ILE A 18 4.00 19.10 15.64
CA ILE A 18 3.72 17.68 15.81
C ILE A 18 3.50 17.17 14.39
N VAL A 19 4.59 16.81 13.73
CA VAL A 19 4.56 15.89 12.60
C VAL A 19 3.89 14.64 13.16
N SER A 20 2.64 14.44 12.78
CA SER A 20 1.94 13.20 13.06
C SER A 20 2.78 12.07 12.48
N CYS A 21 3.29 11.17 13.33
CA CYS A 21 4.04 9.98 12.93
C CYS A 21 3.27 9.05 11.96
N SER A 22 2.03 9.39 11.60
CA SER A 22 1.23 8.73 10.55
C SER A 22 1.70 9.02 9.12
N ASP A 23 2.72 9.86 8.89
CA ASP A 23 3.22 10.20 7.55
C ASP A 23 4.23 9.19 6.94
N MET A 24 4.66 8.16 7.71
CA MET A 24 5.59 7.15 7.21
C MET A 24 4.86 5.90 6.73
N VAL A 25 4.84 5.69 5.41
CA VAL A 25 4.33 4.46 4.81
C VAL A 25 5.16 3.26 5.32
N ARG A 26 4.48 2.22 5.82
CA ARG A 26 5.13 0.99 6.27
C ARG A 26 5.72 0.23 5.08
N TYR A 27 6.97 -0.24 5.23
CA TYR A 27 7.59 -1.16 4.28
C TYR A 27 7.47 -2.61 4.77
N MET A 28 7.21 -3.51 3.83
CA MET A 28 7.12 -4.96 4.03
C MET A 28 8.28 -5.65 3.30
N ARG A 29 8.97 -6.56 3.99
CA ARG A 29 10.06 -7.34 3.40
C ARG A 29 9.52 -8.40 2.44
N GLY A 30 10.30 -8.75 1.42
CA GLY A 30 9.95 -9.85 0.49
C GLY A 30 9.64 -11.17 1.20
N MET A 31 10.41 -11.54 2.23
CA MET A 31 10.15 -12.77 3.02
C MET A 31 8.82 -12.72 3.78
N GLU A 32 8.40 -11.54 4.25
CA GLU A 32 7.11 -11.34 4.93
C GLU A 32 5.96 -11.52 3.93
N LEU A 33 6.07 -10.92 2.74
CA LEU A 33 5.12 -11.12 1.65
C LEU A 33 5.02 -12.60 1.26
N VAL A 34 6.14 -13.29 1.07
CA VAL A 34 6.17 -14.73 0.76
C VAL A 34 5.53 -15.56 1.86
N SER A 35 5.77 -15.21 3.12
CA SER A 35 5.15 -15.87 4.26
C SER A 35 3.64 -15.67 4.27
N LEU A 36 3.14 -14.46 3.96
CA LEU A 36 1.72 -14.17 3.83
C LEU A 36 1.09 -14.93 2.65
N PHE A 37 1.78 -14.94 1.51
CA PHE A 37 1.38 -15.66 0.30
C PHE A 37 1.19 -17.16 0.57
N ARG A 38 2.07 -17.76 1.38
CA ARG A 38 2.02 -19.19 1.75
C ARG A 38 1.06 -19.50 2.90
N ARG A 39 0.80 -18.57 3.82
CA ARG A 39 0.12 -18.86 5.10
C ARG A 39 -1.38 -19.11 5.00
N ARG A 40 -2.11 -18.84 3.90
CA ARG A 40 -3.58 -18.95 3.94
C ARG A 40 -4.30 -19.53 2.73
N ARG A 41 -5.22 -20.44 3.06
CA ARG A 41 -6.24 -21.15 2.25
C ARG A 41 -7.26 -20.24 1.53
N SER A 42 -7.18 -18.92 1.64
CA SER A 42 -7.81 -18.03 0.66
C SER A 42 -6.95 -16.78 0.50
N ARG A 43 -6.54 -16.51 -0.74
CA ARG A 43 -5.83 -15.28 -1.16
C ARG A 43 -6.69 -14.01 -0.95
N SER A 44 -7.90 -14.15 -0.42
CA SER A 44 -8.91 -13.09 -0.26
C SER A 44 -8.50 -11.98 0.72
N ASP A 45 -7.58 -12.25 1.66
CA ASP A 45 -7.16 -11.30 2.69
C ASP A 45 -5.99 -10.39 2.24
N LEU A 46 -5.30 -10.73 1.14
CA LEU A 46 -4.10 -10.04 0.64
C LEU A 46 -4.36 -9.47 -0.76
N LEU A 47 -4.21 -8.16 -0.91
CA LEU A 47 -4.25 -7.49 -2.20
C LEU A 47 -2.84 -7.00 -2.56
N VAL A 48 -2.28 -7.51 -3.65
CA VAL A 48 -1.02 -7.00 -4.19
C VAL A 48 -1.33 -6.07 -5.37
N VAL A 49 -0.81 -4.83 -5.33
CA VAL A 49 -1.04 -3.82 -6.36
C VAL A 49 0.31 -3.46 -7.01
N ASP A 50 0.44 -3.79 -8.28
CA ASP A 50 1.59 -3.43 -9.08
C ASP A 50 1.33 -2.09 -9.77
N VAL A 51 2.11 -1.06 -9.43
CA VAL A 51 1.94 0.31 -9.96
C VAL A 51 2.97 0.69 -11.03
N ARG A 52 3.67 -0.32 -11.61
CA ARG A 52 4.57 -0.14 -12.76
C ARG A 52 3.82 0.34 -14.01
N ASP A 53 4.56 0.96 -14.92
CA ASP A 53 4.04 1.48 -16.18
C ASP A 53 4.57 0.64 -17.35
N SER A 54 5.45 1.17 -18.19
CA SER A 54 6.07 0.43 -19.30
C SER A 54 7.01 -0.67 -18.81
N ASP A 55 7.52 -0.56 -17.58
CA ASP A 55 8.38 -1.54 -16.93
C ASP A 55 7.63 -2.67 -16.21
N PHE A 56 6.33 -2.82 -16.46
CA PHE A 56 5.55 -3.99 -16.03
C PHE A 56 5.96 -5.28 -16.77
N VAL A 57 6.49 -5.14 -17.99
CA VAL A 57 6.97 -6.26 -18.82
C VAL A 57 8.07 -7.05 -18.09
N GLY A 58 8.13 -8.35 -18.34
CA GLY A 58 9.14 -9.26 -17.77
C GLY A 58 8.65 -10.09 -16.59
N GLY A 59 7.36 -10.01 -16.27
CA GLY A 59 6.67 -10.80 -15.24
C GLY A 59 6.12 -9.96 -14.11
N HIS A 60 5.26 -10.56 -13.30
CA HIS A 60 4.59 -9.92 -12.16
C HIS A 60 4.32 -10.93 -11.03
N ILE A 61 3.93 -10.44 -9.86
CA ILE A 61 3.58 -11.28 -8.71
C ILE A 61 2.25 -11.98 -9.00
N ALA A 62 2.18 -13.28 -8.75
CA ALA A 62 1.00 -14.09 -9.05
C ALA A 62 -0.25 -13.55 -8.33
N GLY A 63 -1.32 -13.32 -9.10
CA GLY A 63 -2.57 -12.73 -8.59
C GLY A 63 -2.51 -11.24 -8.23
N ALA A 64 -1.44 -10.52 -8.56
CA ALA A 64 -1.38 -9.07 -8.37
C ALA A 64 -2.30 -8.33 -9.35
N VAL A 65 -2.87 -7.21 -8.89
CA VAL A 65 -3.64 -6.30 -9.73
C VAL A 65 -2.71 -5.24 -10.29
N HIS A 66 -2.56 -5.19 -11.60
CA HIS A 66 -1.78 -4.15 -12.28
C HIS A 66 -2.60 -2.88 -12.47
N VAL A 67 -2.15 -1.79 -11.85
CA VAL A 67 -2.73 -0.45 -12.02
C VAL A 67 -1.60 0.58 -12.03
N PRO A 68 -1.17 1.09 -13.20
CA PRO A 68 -0.10 2.08 -13.27
C PRO A 68 -0.34 3.27 -12.33
N LYS A 69 0.72 3.76 -11.69
CA LYS A 69 0.64 4.78 -10.62
C LYS A 69 -0.23 5.98 -10.99
N ASP A 70 -0.11 6.52 -12.20
CA ASP A 70 -0.89 7.70 -12.63
C ASP A 70 -2.40 7.41 -12.75
N VAL A 71 -2.76 6.18 -13.14
CA VAL A 71 -4.15 5.72 -13.20
C VAL A 71 -4.69 5.52 -11.78
N LEU A 72 -3.92 4.82 -10.94
CA LEU A 72 -4.32 4.55 -9.57
C LEU A 72 -4.57 5.85 -8.79
N VAL A 73 -3.67 6.83 -8.89
CA VAL A 73 -3.82 8.13 -8.20
C VAL A 73 -5.03 8.90 -8.69
N ARG A 74 -5.30 8.90 -10.00
CA ARG A 74 -6.44 9.61 -10.60
C ARG A 74 -7.78 8.99 -10.19
N GLU A 75 -7.83 7.68 -10.06
CA GLU A 75 -9.07 6.89 -9.88
C GLU A 75 -9.12 6.18 -8.52
N VAL A 76 -8.34 6.66 -7.54
CA VAL A 76 -8.10 5.95 -6.27
C VAL A 76 -9.39 5.64 -5.52
N GLU A 77 -10.34 6.58 -5.50
CA GLU A 77 -11.63 6.42 -4.81
C GLU A 77 -12.45 5.29 -5.43
N ASP A 78 -12.42 5.13 -6.74
CA ASP A 78 -13.11 4.05 -7.45
C ASP A 78 -12.47 2.70 -7.15
N TYR A 79 -11.13 2.63 -7.13
CA TYR A 79 -10.41 1.41 -6.76
C TYR A 79 -10.69 1.02 -5.31
N VAL A 80 -10.60 1.95 -4.37
CA VAL A 80 -10.95 1.72 -2.96
C VAL A 80 -12.38 1.21 -2.84
N ARG A 81 -13.36 1.84 -3.51
CA ARG A 81 -14.76 1.39 -3.49
C ARG A 81 -14.93 -0.03 -4.05
N ARG A 82 -14.26 -0.33 -5.16
CA ARG A 82 -14.28 -1.66 -5.80
C ARG A 82 -13.68 -2.73 -4.88
N TRP A 83 -12.50 -2.46 -4.33
CA TRP A 83 -11.78 -3.38 -3.45
C TRP A 83 -12.42 -3.53 -2.08
N ARG A 84 -13.13 -2.51 -1.57
CA ARG A 84 -13.91 -2.60 -0.32
C ARG A 84 -15.27 -3.27 -0.50
N GLY A 85 -15.94 -3.13 -1.65
CA GLY A 85 -17.38 -3.37 -1.73
C GLY A 85 -18.00 -4.10 -2.93
N GLN A 86 -17.42 -4.07 -4.14
CA GLN A 86 -18.24 -4.27 -5.37
C GLN A 86 -17.74 -5.29 -6.42
N GLY A 87 -16.97 -6.31 -6.03
CA GLY A 87 -16.64 -7.44 -6.89
C GLY A 87 -17.09 -8.77 -6.27
N SER A 88 -17.96 -9.51 -6.96
CA SER A 88 -18.51 -10.83 -6.61
C SER A 88 -17.67 -11.70 -5.65
N GLY A 89 -18.04 -11.70 -4.37
CA GLY A 89 -17.58 -12.65 -3.36
C GLY A 89 -16.59 -12.05 -2.35
N VAL A 90 -17.12 -11.64 -1.19
CA VAL A 90 -16.39 -11.45 0.08
C VAL A 90 -14.99 -10.84 -0.07
N SER A 91 -14.90 -9.51 -0.10
CA SER A 91 -13.60 -8.83 0.04
C SER A 91 -13.27 -8.68 1.52
N THR A 92 -12.43 -9.58 2.02
CA THR A 92 -11.84 -9.59 3.37
C THR A 92 -10.44 -8.99 3.38
N VAL A 93 -10.14 -8.09 2.43
CA VAL A 93 -8.80 -7.49 2.28
C VAL A 93 -8.39 -6.84 3.58
N LYS A 94 -7.34 -7.37 4.20
CA LYS A 94 -6.75 -6.87 5.45
C LYS A 94 -5.42 -6.18 5.18
N THR A 95 -4.71 -6.64 4.16
CA THR A 95 -3.39 -6.13 3.83
C THR A 95 -3.33 -5.81 2.35
N VAL A 96 -2.96 -4.57 2.05
CA VAL A 96 -2.69 -4.09 0.69
C VAL A 96 -1.19 -3.84 0.56
N VAL A 97 -0.56 -4.55 -0.37
CA VAL A 97 0.88 -4.43 -0.65
C VAL A 97 1.03 -3.74 -2.00
N VAL A 98 1.54 -2.51 -1.99
CA VAL A 98 1.81 -1.73 -3.19
C VAL A 98 3.28 -1.87 -3.56
N HIS A 99 3.60 -2.05 -4.83
CA HIS A 99 4.98 -2.08 -5.28
C HIS A 99 5.15 -1.44 -6.66
N CYS A 100 6.37 -1.02 -6.97
CA CYS A 100 6.77 -0.76 -8.36
C CYS A 100 7.99 -1.63 -8.71
N MET A 101 8.87 -1.18 -9.61
CA MET A 101 10.09 -1.91 -9.93
C MET A 101 11.05 -1.99 -8.73
N PHE A 102 11.33 -0.86 -8.08
CA PHE A 102 12.27 -0.78 -6.94
C PHE A 102 11.64 -0.23 -5.65
N SER A 103 10.37 0.20 -5.72
CA SER A 103 9.62 0.82 -4.61
C SER A 103 10.28 2.04 -3.95
N GLN A 104 11.07 2.83 -4.70
CA GLN A 104 11.74 4.03 -4.17
C GLN A 104 10.92 5.33 -4.37
N VAL A 105 10.05 5.37 -5.38
CA VAL A 105 9.31 6.60 -5.74
C VAL A 105 7.84 6.31 -6.02
N ARG A 106 7.55 5.51 -7.07
CA ARG A 106 6.17 5.23 -7.52
C ARG A 106 5.37 4.46 -6.46
N GLY A 107 5.95 3.38 -5.91
CA GLY A 107 5.33 2.56 -4.87
C GLY A 107 4.91 3.38 -3.62
N PRO A 108 5.84 4.09 -2.95
CA PRO A 108 5.52 4.86 -1.75
C PRO A 108 4.48 5.96 -1.98
N LYS A 109 4.56 6.67 -3.12
CA LYS A 109 3.56 7.70 -3.47
C LYS A 109 2.17 7.10 -3.67
N ALA A 110 2.08 5.99 -4.40
CA ALA A 110 0.82 5.30 -4.62
C ALA A 110 0.23 4.74 -3.32
N ALA A 111 1.05 4.14 -2.47
CA ALA A 111 0.63 3.60 -1.18
C ALA A 111 0.05 4.70 -0.28
N ARG A 112 0.70 5.86 -0.18
CA ARG A 112 0.18 7.00 0.59
C ARG A 112 -1.19 7.45 0.10
N VAL A 113 -1.32 7.68 -1.21
CA VAL A 113 -2.61 8.12 -1.79
C VAL A 113 -3.70 7.09 -1.56
N LEU A 114 -3.36 5.80 -1.66
CA LEU A 114 -4.28 4.71 -1.43
C LEU A 114 -4.71 4.61 0.04
N GLU A 115 -3.76 4.71 0.98
CA GLU A 115 -4.01 4.72 2.42
C GLU A 115 -4.92 5.88 2.83
N GLU A 116 -4.62 7.11 2.37
CA GLU A 116 -5.44 8.28 2.61
C GLU A 116 -6.86 8.11 2.07
N ALA A 117 -7.01 7.54 0.86
CA ALA A 117 -8.32 7.28 0.26
C ALA A 117 -9.09 6.18 1.00
N TRP A 118 -8.39 5.14 1.48
CA TRP A 118 -9.01 4.06 2.24
C TRP A 118 -9.53 4.56 3.59
N GLN A 119 -8.73 5.34 4.32
CA GLN A 119 -9.13 5.93 5.59
C GLN A 119 -10.31 6.88 5.43
N LYS A 120 -10.28 7.75 4.41
CA LYS A 120 -11.42 8.64 4.11
C LYS A 120 -12.71 7.86 3.88
N ALA A 121 -12.63 6.75 3.15
CA ALA A 121 -13.78 5.92 2.87
C ALA A 121 -14.27 5.15 4.12
N GLU A 122 -13.38 4.83 5.06
CA GLU A 122 -13.74 4.29 6.38
C GLU A 122 -14.44 5.33 7.26
N ASP A 123 -13.88 6.54 7.34
CA ASP A 123 -14.41 7.66 8.14
C ASP A 123 -15.78 8.14 7.65
N ALA A 124 -16.00 8.12 6.33
CA ALA A 124 -17.28 8.44 5.71
C ALA A 124 -18.38 7.39 6.01
N GLY A 125 -18.04 6.29 6.69
CA GLY A 125 -18.99 5.22 7.01
C GLY A 125 -19.52 4.52 5.76
N GLU A 126 -18.76 4.55 4.65
CA GLU A 126 -19.17 3.84 3.44
C GLU A 126 -19.31 2.35 3.74
N PRO A 127 -20.41 1.71 3.32
CA PRO A 127 -20.73 0.34 3.72
C PRO A 127 -19.68 -0.63 3.18
N SER A 128 -18.87 -1.22 4.07
CA SER A 128 -18.19 -2.48 3.81
C SER A 128 -19.14 -3.65 4.09
N ARG A 129 -19.06 -4.72 3.29
CA ARG A 129 -19.95 -5.88 3.44
C ARG A 129 -19.71 -6.64 4.75
N GLU A 130 -18.53 -6.49 5.35
CA GLU A 130 -18.15 -7.04 6.66
C GLU A 130 -17.41 -5.97 7.49
N LYS A 131 -17.50 -6.05 8.82
CA LYS A 131 -16.60 -5.33 9.73
C LYS A 131 -15.21 -5.97 9.65
N VAL A 132 -14.51 -5.73 8.54
CA VAL A 132 -13.10 -6.03 8.42
C VAL A 132 -12.36 -5.06 9.36
N GLY A 133 -11.37 -5.54 10.11
CA GLY A 133 -10.51 -4.65 10.90
C GLY A 133 -9.80 -3.63 10.00
N ALA A 134 -9.13 -2.65 10.60
CA ALA A 134 -8.39 -1.63 9.86
C ALA A 134 -7.50 -2.26 8.79
N VAL A 135 -7.59 -1.77 7.56
CA VAL A 135 -6.78 -2.25 6.44
C VAL A 135 -5.39 -1.66 6.54
N GLU A 136 -4.38 -2.52 6.44
CA GLU A 136 -2.98 -2.10 6.44
C GLU A 136 -2.48 -1.92 5.00
N VAL A 137 -2.09 -0.70 4.64
CA VAL A 137 -1.42 -0.40 3.37
C VAL A 137 0.08 -0.36 3.60
N CYS A 138 0.84 -1.12 2.81
CA CYS A 138 2.29 -1.19 2.93
C CYS A 138 2.96 -1.24 1.56
N VAL A 139 4.27 -0.93 1.54
CA VAL A 139 5.09 -0.94 0.33
C VAL A 139 6.03 -2.14 0.35
N LEU A 140 6.09 -2.90 -0.75
CA LEU A 140 7.07 -3.98 -0.87
C LEU A 140 8.49 -3.39 -0.98
N GLU A 141 9.32 -3.66 0.01
CA GLU A 141 10.72 -3.26 0.06
C GLU A 141 11.51 -3.87 -1.11
N GLY A 142 12.29 -3.04 -1.81
CA GLY A 142 13.04 -3.45 -3.00
C GLY A 142 12.19 -3.64 -4.26
N GLY A 143 10.86 -3.53 -4.16
CA GLY A 143 9.93 -3.67 -5.29
C GLY A 143 9.97 -5.04 -5.96
N PHE A 144 9.49 -5.08 -7.20
CA PHE A 144 9.48 -6.31 -7.99
C PHE A 144 10.90 -6.87 -8.22
N ALA A 145 11.86 -5.99 -8.52
CA ALA A 145 13.24 -6.40 -8.74
C ALA A 145 13.86 -7.08 -7.50
N GLY A 146 13.66 -6.50 -6.32
CA GLY A 146 14.12 -7.11 -5.07
C GLY A 146 13.45 -8.46 -4.78
N LEU A 147 12.17 -8.62 -5.15
CA LEU A 147 11.48 -9.89 -4.97
C LEU A 147 12.01 -10.97 -5.93
N VAL A 148 12.21 -10.64 -7.21
CA VAL A 148 12.78 -11.56 -8.20
C VAL A 148 14.19 -11.99 -7.78
N GLU A 149 15.06 -11.05 -7.40
CA GLU A 149 16.43 -11.33 -6.98
C GLU A 149 16.48 -12.39 -5.85
N ASN A 150 15.59 -12.27 -4.87
CA ASN A 150 15.62 -13.12 -3.68
C ASN A 150 14.75 -14.40 -3.79
N PHE A 151 13.73 -14.42 -4.66
CA PHE A 151 12.71 -15.46 -4.66
C PHE A 151 12.36 -16.03 -6.04
N ARG A 152 13.05 -15.67 -7.14
CA ARG A 152 12.76 -16.18 -8.50
C ARG A 152 12.71 -17.71 -8.66
N SER A 153 13.30 -18.47 -7.74
CA SER A 153 13.18 -19.94 -7.72
C SER A 153 11.80 -20.44 -7.29
N GLU A 154 10.98 -19.59 -6.68
CA GLU A 154 9.61 -19.87 -6.23
C GLU A 154 8.64 -19.63 -7.39
N ALA A 155 8.52 -20.62 -8.28
CA ALA A 155 7.79 -20.47 -9.54
C ALA A 155 6.29 -20.14 -9.38
N ASP A 156 5.68 -20.46 -8.24
CA ASP A 156 4.28 -20.16 -7.95
C ASP A 156 4.03 -18.74 -7.44
N LEU A 157 5.10 -18.00 -7.11
CA LEU A 157 5.05 -16.61 -6.66
C LEU A 157 4.93 -15.61 -7.82
N PHE A 158 5.31 -16.03 -9.03
CA PHE A 158 5.36 -15.17 -10.20
C PHE A 158 4.52 -15.71 -11.35
N GLU A 159 3.98 -14.80 -12.14
CA GLU A 159 3.32 -15.08 -13.42
C GLU A 159 4.12 -14.41 -14.54
N ASP A 160 4.20 -15.07 -15.70
CA ASP A 160 4.84 -14.56 -16.92
C ASP A 160 6.29 -14.05 -16.74
N LEU A 161 7.03 -14.65 -15.80
CA LEU A 161 8.43 -14.27 -15.53
C LEU A 161 9.32 -14.61 -16.73
N ASP A 162 9.84 -13.59 -17.40
CA ASP A 162 10.74 -13.74 -18.54
C ASP A 162 12.20 -13.80 -18.06
N GLU A 163 12.75 -15.00 -17.91
CA GLU A 163 14.13 -15.20 -17.47
C GLU A 163 15.16 -14.47 -18.34
N SER A 164 14.86 -14.19 -19.61
CA SER A 164 15.79 -13.48 -20.50
C SER A 164 15.99 -12.02 -20.10
N GLN A 165 14.99 -11.41 -19.46
CA GLN A 165 15.04 -10.01 -18.98
C GLN A 165 15.72 -9.89 -17.61
N TRP A 166 15.72 -10.96 -16.81
CA TRP A 166 16.27 -10.98 -15.45
C TRP A 166 17.65 -11.65 -15.36
N GLY A 167 18.17 -12.15 -16.48
CA GLY A 167 19.47 -12.81 -16.55
C GLY A 167 19.49 -14.19 -15.88
N ARG A 168 20.49 -15.00 -16.25
CA ARG A 168 20.77 -16.27 -15.54
C ARG A 168 21.60 -15.96 -14.29
N ILE A 169 21.30 -16.63 -13.18
CA ILE A 169 22.21 -16.70 -12.02
C ILE A 169 23.52 -17.30 -12.54
N ALA A 170 24.62 -16.59 -12.28
CA ALA A 170 25.96 -17.16 -12.42
C ALA A 170 26.20 -18.19 -11.32
#